data_AF-A0AAD9IUU8-F1
#
_entry.id   AF-A0AAD9IUU8-F1
#
_cell.length_a   1.000
_cell.length_b   1.000
_cell.length_c   1.000
_cell.angle_alpha   90.00
_cell.angle_beta   90.00
_cell.angle_gamma   90.00
#
_symmetry.space_group_name_H-M   'P 1'
#
loop_
_entity.id
_entity.type
_entity.pdbx_description
1 polymer ?
#
loop_
_entity_poly.entity_id
_entity_poly.type
_entity_poly.pdbx_seq_one_letter_code
_entity_poly.pdbx_strand_id
1 'polypeptide(L)'
;MNTLAIIPGEEEDSNENILKICNSFDESVYFERIEYQIQEQIENHNANPILKVQKLSKEASDRHILPFILQLLSILCGMMYGHQTYTQSGVDNINAVLFLLVTQPMFHISLASLVVNDSNFLETFPTLVKDHYDRTYTVSAYCSARILIEVGFTCIVVPEINQTLFYNKGLYPEPKEFFTVTAAIMLLGCLAVENGTITYKIYY
;
A
#
# COMPACT_ATOMS: atom_id res chain seq x y z
N MET A 1 -31.54 29.68 27.93
CA MET A 1 -30.11 29.29 27.95
C MET A 1 -29.97 28.45 29.21
N ASN A 2 -29.88 27.13 29.09
CA ASN A 2 -29.76 26.27 30.26
C ASN A 2 -28.28 26.23 30.65
N THR A 3 -27.97 26.65 31.88
CA THR A 3 -26.60 26.75 32.38
C THR A 3 -26.30 25.53 33.23
N LEU A 4 -25.26 24.77 32.89
CA LEU A 4 -24.78 23.60 33.65
C LEU A 4 -23.87 23.99 34.83
N ALA A 5 -23.90 25.26 35.24
CA ALA A 5 -23.06 25.77 36.31
C ALA A 5 -23.84 25.80 37.61
N ILE A 6 -23.21 25.34 38.69
CA ILE A 6 -23.74 25.47 40.05
C ILE A 6 -23.72 26.95 40.42
N ILE A 7 -24.89 27.50 40.77
CA ILE A 7 -25.02 28.88 41.21
C ILE A 7 -24.82 28.92 42.73
N PRO A 8 -23.82 29.67 43.24
CA PRO A 8 -23.58 29.77 44.68
C PRO A 8 -24.81 30.38 45.39
N GLY A 9 -25.36 29.66 46.36
CA GLY A 9 -26.56 30.07 47.11
C GLY A 9 -27.88 29.44 46.64
N GLU A 10 -27.89 28.77 45.49
CA GLU A 10 -29.05 28.04 44.93
C GLU A 10 -28.61 26.64 44.45
N GLU A 11 -27.82 25.94 45.28
CA GLU A 11 -27.16 24.69 44.90
C GLU A 11 -28.15 23.54 44.72
N GLU A 12 -29.21 23.50 45.52
CA GLU A 12 -30.23 22.44 45.48
C GLU A 12 -31.03 22.51 44.16
N ASP A 13 -31.52 23.70 43.81
CA ASP A 13 -32.22 23.96 42.55
C ASP A 13 -31.31 23.79 41.32
N SER A 14 -30.04 24.19 41.44
CA SER A 14 -29.04 23.99 40.38
C SER A 14 -28.81 22.49 40.12
N ASN A 15 -28.70 21.68 41.18
CA ASN A 15 -28.52 20.24 41.07
C ASN A 15 -29.75 19.55 40.46
N GLU A 16 -30.97 19.94 40.84
CA GLU A 16 -32.19 19.40 40.25
C GLU A 16 -32.27 19.71 38.74
N ASN A 17 -31.91 20.93 38.35
CA ASN A 17 -31.89 21.34 36.95
C ASN A 17 -30.82 20.59 36.14
N ILE A 18 -29.62 20.38 36.70
CA ILE A 18 -28.56 19.59 36.07
C ILE A 18 -29.01 18.14 35.88
N LEU A 19 -29.60 17.51 36.90
CA LEU A 19 -30.13 16.15 36.82
C LEU A 19 -31.21 16.02 35.74
N LYS A 20 -32.11 17.01 35.64
CA LYS A 20 -33.13 17.03 34.60
C LYS A 20 -32.54 17.12 33.19
N ILE A 21 -31.48 17.89 33.01
CA ILE A 21 -30.79 18.02 31.72
C ILE A 21 -30.04 16.72 31.38
N CYS A 22 -29.35 16.10 32.35
CA CYS A 22 -28.67 14.81 32.16
C CYS A 22 -29.66 13.71 31.81
N ASN A 23 -30.74 13.56 32.57
CA ASN A 23 -31.77 12.54 32.29
C ASN A 23 -32.42 12.76 30.91
N SER A 24 -32.68 14.02 30.54
CA SER A 24 -33.21 14.35 29.20
C SER A 24 -32.20 14.06 28.08
N PHE A 25 -30.90 14.08 28.36
CA PHE A 25 -29.87 13.69 27.41
C PHE A 25 -29.78 12.17 27.29
N ASP A 26 -29.80 11.44 28.41
CA ASP A 26 -29.73 9.98 28.45
C ASP A 26 -30.91 9.32 27.74
N GLU A 27 -32.11 9.91 27.84
CA GLU A 27 -33.31 9.45 27.11
C GLU A 27 -33.37 9.91 25.65
N SER A 28 -32.40 10.72 25.19
CA SER A 28 -32.44 11.29 23.85
C SER A 28 -31.94 10.30 22.79
N VAL A 29 -32.55 10.38 21.60
CA VAL A 29 -32.08 9.66 20.39
C VAL A 29 -30.62 10.02 20.03
N TYR A 30 -30.15 11.17 20.51
CA TYR A 30 -28.76 11.60 20.31
C TYR A 30 -27.78 10.79 21.19
N PHE A 31 -28.17 10.45 22.42
CA PHE A 31 -27.39 9.59 23.30
C PHE A 31 -27.28 8.17 22.73
N GLU A 32 -28.38 7.56 22.31
CA GLU A 32 -28.37 6.22 21.66
C GLU A 32 -27.44 6.19 20.43
N ARG A 33 -27.42 7.27 19.63
CA ARG A 33 -26.52 7.37 18.47
C ARG A 33 -25.06 7.43 18.87
N ILE A 34 -24.72 8.19 19.91
CA ILE A 34 -23.35 8.29 20.44
C ILE A 34 -22.92 6.94 21.01
N GLU A 35 -23.79 6.28 21.78
CA GLU A 35 -23.50 4.97 22.37
C GLU A 35 -23.24 3.93 21.28
N TYR A 36 -24.05 3.90 20.23
CA TYR A 36 -23.84 3.04 19.06
C TYR A 36 -22.49 3.30 18.39
N GLN A 37 -22.13 4.57 18.14
CA GLN A 37 -20.84 4.92 17.53
C GLN A 37 -19.65 4.51 18.41
N ILE A 38 -19.78 4.63 19.73
CA ILE A 38 -18.76 4.21 20.69
C ILE A 38 -18.60 2.68 20.66
N GLN A 39 -19.71 1.93 20.68
CA GLN A 39 -19.67 0.47 20.60
C GLN A 39 -19.03 -0.01 19.28
N GLU A 40 -19.38 0.59 18.15
CA GLU A 40 -18.78 0.30 16.85
C GLU A 40 -17.27 0.61 16.83
N GLN A 41 -16.83 1.70 17.46
CA GLN A 41 -15.41 2.04 17.59
C GLN A 41 -14.66 1.02 18.48
N ILE A 42 -15.27 0.56 19.57
CA ILE A 42 -14.70 -0.45 20.47
C ILE A 42 -14.57 -1.81 19.77
N GLU A 43 -15.57 -2.24 19.02
CA GLU A 43 -15.50 -3.47 18.22
C GLU A 43 -14.40 -3.38 17.16
N ASN A 44 -14.28 -2.24 16.47
CA ASN A 44 -13.21 -2.00 15.50
C ASN A 44 -11.81 -1.89 16.15
N HIS A 45 -11.72 -1.40 17.38
CA HIS A 45 -10.46 -1.34 18.15
C HIS A 45 -10.02 -2.73 18.62
N ASN A 46 -10.98 -3.58 19.00
CA ASN A 46 -10.75 -4.97 19.40
C ASN A 46 -10.61 -5.93 18.21
N ALA A 47 -10.86 -5.46 16.98
CA ALA A 47 -10.66 -6.25 15.78
C ALA A 47 -9.20 -6.71 15.67
N ASN A 48 -9.02 -7.98 15.30
CA ASN A 48 -7.68 -8.58 15.17
C ASN A 48 -6.76 -7.68 14.33
N PRO A 49 -5.50 -7.44 14.75
CA PRO A 49 -4.56 -6.61 14.02
C PRO A 49 -4.34 -7.10 12.58
N ILE A 50 -4.51 -8.41 12.35
CA ILE A 50 -4.48 -9.06 11.04
C ILE A 50 -5.60 -8.54 10.13
N LEU A 51 -6.81 -8.36 10.64
CA LEU A 51 -7.97 -7.91 9.87
C LEU A 51 -7.83 -6.43 9.47
N LYS A 52 -7.26 -5.60 10.38
CA LYS A 52 -6.99 -4.18 10.11
C LYS A 52 -5.90 -4.02 9.05
N VAL A 53 -4.84 -4.84 9.12
CA VAL A 53 -3.80 -4.95 8.08
C VAL A 53 -4.38 -5.40 6.74
N GLN A 54 -5.29 -6.37 6.73
CA GLN A 54 -5.96 -6.82 5.50
C GLN A 54 -6.82 -5.71 4.87
N LYS A 55 -7.50 -4.89 5.67
CA LYS A 55 -8.32 -3.78 5.18
C LYS A 55 -7.45 -2.68 4.56
N LEU A 56 -6.38 -2.28 5.25
CA LEU A 56 -5.35 -1.36 4.73
C LEU A 56 -4.69 -1.91 3.45
N SER A 57 -4.43 -3.22 3.40
CA SER A 57 -3.89 -3.88 2.22
C SER A 57 -4.82 -3.83 1.02
N LYS A 58 -6.13 -3.94 1.25
CA LYS A 58 -7.15 -3.93 0.20
C LYS A 58 -7.32 -2.53 -0.40
N GLU A 59 -7.35 -1.51 0.45
CA GLU A 59 -7.42 -0.09 0.03
C GLU A 59 -6.16 0.38 -0.71
N ALA A 60 -4.99 -0.21 -0.39
CA ALA A 60 -3.76 0.00 -1.13
C ALA A 60 -3.76 -0.70 -2.50
N SER A 61 -4.43 -1.86 -2.62
CA SER A 61 -4.48 -2.64 -3.86
C SER A 61 -5.30 -1.96 -4.96
N ASP A 62 -6.44 -1.33 -4.65
CA ASP A 62 -7.44 -0.89 -5.64
C ASP A 62 -6.98 0.19 -6.65
N ARG A 63 -5.77 0.75 -6.53
CA ARG A 63 -5.22 1.74 -7.48
C ARG A 63 -4.35 1.10 -8.57
N HIS A 64 -5.00 0.38 -9.48
CA HIS A 64 -4.39 -0.47 -10.52
C HIS A 64 -4.09 0.19 -11.88
N ILE A 65 -3.77 1.50 -11.96
CA ILE A 65 -3.56 2.17 -13.27
C ILE A 65 -2.13 1.93 -13.83
N LEU A 66 -1.14 1.68 -12.97
CA LEU A 66 0.26 1.55 -13.35
C LEU A 66 0.67 0.23 -14.08
N PRO A 67 0.13 -0.98 -13.78
CA PRO A 67 0.56 -2.21 -14.45
C PRO A 67 0.18 -2.29 -15.94
N PHE A 68 -0.82 -1.53 -16.39
CA PHE A 68 -1.26 -1.58 -17.78
C PHE A 68 -0.25 -0.97 -18.77
N ILE A 69 0.41 0.13 -18.40
CA ILE A 69 1.43 0.79 -19.26
C ILE A 69 2.66 -0.11 -19.44
N LEU A 70 3.01 -0.86 -18.40
CA LEU A 70 4.11 -1.83 -18.41
C LEU A 70 3.88 -2.98 -19.38
N GLN A 71 2.65 -3.50 -19.41
CA GLN A 71 2.26 -4.56 -20.32
C GLN A 71 2.46 -4.12 -21.77
N LEU A 72 2.07 -2.89 -22.10
CA LEU A 72 2.22 -2.33 -23.45
C LEU A 72 3.70 -2.18 -23.84
N LEU A 73 4.55 -1.70 -22.93
CA LEU A 73 5.97 -1.51 -23.20
C LEU A 73 6.72 -2.84 -23.36
N SER A 74 6.37 -3.84 -22.55
CA SER A 74 6.90 -5.21 -22.66
C SER A 74 6.55 -5.85 -24.01
N ILE A 75 5.29 -5.73 -24.43
CA ILE A 75 4.82 -6.19 -25.74
C ILE A 75 5.57 -5.49 -26.87
N LEU A 76 5.74 -4.17 -26.79
CA LEU A 76 6.46 -3.39 -27.80
C LEU A 76 7.93 -3.79 -27.89
N CYS A 77 8.59 -4.05 -26.75
CA CYS A 77 9.96 -4.59 -26.73
C CYS A 77 10.04 -6.00 -27.33
N GLY A 78 9.06 -6.86 -27.04
CA GLY A 78 8.93 -8.19 -27.67
C GLY A 78 8.81 -8.11 -29.18
N MET A 79 8.04 -7.14 -29.70
CA MET A 79 7.87 -6.90 -31.13
C MET A 79 9.11 -6.31 -31.81
N MET A 80 9.77 -5.31 -31.21
CA MET A 80 10.94 -4.65 -31.82
C MET A 80 12.14 -5.59 -31.95
N TYR A 81 12.36 -6.41 -30.94
CA TYR A 81 13.57 -7.23 -30.88
C TYR A 81 13.33 -8.69 -31.24
N GLY A 82 12.14 -9.09 -31.69
CA GLY A 82 11.84 -10.48 -32.08
C GLY A 82 12.82 -11.05 -33.13
N HIS A 83 13.04 -12.36 -33.10
CA HIS A 83 13.84 -13.13 -34.08
C HIS A 83 15.25 -12.58 -34.39
N GLN A 84 16.11 -12.46 -33.38
CA GLN A 84 17.51 -12.04 -33.60
C GLN A 84 18.38 -13.21 -34.09
N THR A 85 19.22 -12.95 -35.10
CA THR A 85 20.27 -13.88 -35.55
C THR A 85 21.57 -13.61 -34.79
N TYR A 86 22.40 -14.63 -34.58
CA TYR A 86 23.71 -14.48 -33.92
C TYR A 86 24.75 -13.81 -34.85
N THR A 87 24.51 -12.56 -35.18
CA THR A 87 25.41 -11.66 -35.88
C THR A 87 25.90 -10.57 -34.94
N GLN A 88 26.90 -9.78 -35.32
CA GLN A 88 27.40 -8.67 -34.49
C GLN A 88 26.26 -7.72 -34.07
N SER A 89 25.37 -7.38 -35.01
CA SER A 89 24.18 -6.57 -34.71
C SER A 89 23.17 -7.28 -33.82
N GLY A 90 23.08 -8.62 -33.89
CA GLY A 90 22.23 -9.42 -33.02
C GLY A 90 22.70 -9.42 -31.58
N VAL A 91 24.01 -9.47 -31.33
CA VAL A 91 24.58 -9.39 -29.97
C VAL A 91 24.25 -8.05 -29.33
N ASP A 92 24.38 -6.94 -30.06
CA ASP A 92 24.02 -5.61 -29.58
C ASP A 92 22.52 -5.50 -29.24
N ASN A 93 21.66 -6.09 -30.07
CA ASN A 93 20.22 -6.15 -29.83
C ASN A 93 19.85 -7.01 -28.61
N ILE A 94 20.57 -8.11 -28.35
CA ILE A 94 20.38 -8.94 -27.15
C ILE A 94 20.77 -8.15 -25.90
N ASN A 95 21.90 -7.45 -25.93
CA ASN A 95 22.36 -6.63 -24.81
C ASN A 95 21.37 -5.50 -24.50
N ALA A 96 20.82 -4.84 -25.52
CA ALA A 96 19.79 -3.83 -25.35
C ALA A 96 18.52 -4.39 -24.69
N VAL A 97 18.09 -5.59 -25.08
CA VAL A 97 16.94 -6.26 -24.48
C VAL A 97 17.19 -6.64 -23.03
N LEU A 98 18.36 -7.19 -22.70
CA LEU A 98 18.71 -7.52 -21.31
C LEU A 98 18.74 -6.26 -20.43
N PHE A 99 19.28 -5.16 -20.96
CA PHE A 99 19.24 -3.87 -20.27
C PHE A 99 17.81 -3.38 -20.01
N LEU A 100 16.94 -3.42 -21.02
CA LEU A 100 15.53 -3.02 -20.88
C LEU A 100 14.76 -3.95 -19.93
N LEU A 101 15.00 -5.26 -20.00
CA LEU A 101 14.39 -6.26 -19.14
C LEU A 101 14.70 -6.01 -17.65
N VAL A 102 15.90 -5.51 -17.34
CA VAL A 102 16.31 -5.21 -15.96
C VAL A 102 15.84 -3.81 -15.54
N THR A 103 16.04 -2.80 -16.38
CA THR A 103 15.80 -1.40 -16.00
C THR A 103 14.33 -1.04 -15.94
N GLN A 104 13.49 -1.53 -16.86
CA GLN A 104 12.06 -1.20 -16.90
C GLN A 104 11.31 -1.57 -15.61
N PRO A 105 11.37 -2.83 -15.12
CA PRO A 105 10.70 -3.17 -13.86
C PRO A 105 11.31 -2.43 -12.68
N MET A 106 12.63 -2.20 -12.62
CA MET A 106 13.24 -1.45 -11.52
C MET A 106 12.75 -0.01 -11.41
N PHE A 107 12.69 0.73 -12.53
CA PHE A 107 12.16 2.10 -12.52
C PHE A 107 10.69 2.13 -12.12
N HIS A 108 9.89 1.20 -12.63
CA HIS A 108 8.47 1.17 -12.30
C HIS A 108 8.22 0.83 -10.84
N ILE A 109 8.89 -0.18 -10.30
CA ILE A 109 8.72 -0.58 -8.90
C ILE A 109 9.15 0.56 -7.97
N SER A 110 10.27 1.23 -8.27
CA SER A 110 10.74 2.37 -7.49
C SER A 110 9.79 3.57 -7.55
N LEU A 111 9.25 3.89 -8.73
CA LEU A 111 8.33 5.01 -8.91
C LEU A 111 6.93 4.69 -8.37
N ALA A 112 6.48 3.44 -8.48
CA ALA A 112 5.26 2.95 -7.85
C ALA A 112 5.35 3.11 -6.33
N SER A 113 6.46 2.69 -5.71
CA SER A 113 6.69 2.91 -4.28
C SER A 113 6.60 4.40 -3.97
N LEU A 114 7.29 5.28 -4.72
CA LEU A 114 7.28 6.71 -4.45
C LEU A 114 5.90 7.38 -4.61
N VAL A 115 5.15 7.08 -5.67
CA VAL A 115 3.81 7.64 -5.92
C VAL A 115 2.77 7.12 -4.93
N VAL A 116 2.84 5.82 -4.59
CA VAL A 116 1.99 5.22 -3.55
C VAL A 116 2.35 5.79 -2.18
N ASN A 117 3.64 6.08 -1.93
CA ASN A 117 4.09 6.74 -0.72
C ASN A 117 3.58 8.18 -0.67
N ASP A 118 3.70 8.98 -1.72
CA ASP A 118 3.34 10.40 -1.66
C ASP A 118 1.82 10.63 -1.48
N SER A 119 0.98 9.86 -2.18
CA SER A 119 -0.48 10.01 -2.11
C SER A 119 -1.13 9.37 -0.87
N ASN A 120 -0.56 8.28 -0.34
CA ASN A 120 -1.14 7.59 0.82
C ASN A 120 -0.40 7.88 2.12
N PHE A 121 0.91 8.12 2.12
CA PHE A 121 1.63 8.30 3.37
C PHE A 121 1.27 9.63 4.04
N LEU A 122 1.21 10.76 3.33
CA LEU A 122 0.86 12.04 3.95
C LEU A 122 -0.54 12.03 4.57
N GLU A 123 -1.49 11.31 3.96
CA GLU A 123 -2.85 11.14 4.49
C GLU A 123 -2.92 10.11 5.63
N THR A 124 -2.15 9.01 5.54
CA THR A 124 -2.19 7.92 6.54
C THR A 124 -1.24 8.15 7.71
N PHE A 125 -0.21 9.00 7.58
CA PHE A 125 0.82 9.25 8.60
C PHE A 125 0.26 9.82 9.91
N PRO A 126 -0.61 10.85 9.93
CA PRO A 126 -1.21 11.30 11.19
C PRO A 126 -2.04 10.21 11.86
N THR A 127 -2.76 9.40 11.06
CA THR A 127 -3.48 8.21 11.56
C THR A 127 -2.52 7.16 12.10
N LEU A 128 -1.37 6.97 11.45
CA LEU A 128 -0.29 6.06 11.86
C LEU A 128 0.28 6.43 13.22
N VAL A 129 0.58 7.71 13.40
CA VAL A 129 1.10 8.25 14.65
C VAL A 129 0.06 8.11 15.75
N LYS A 130 -1.21 8.46 15.48
CA LYS A 130 -2.31 8.33 16.44
C LYS A 130 -2.47 6.89 16.91
N ASP A 131 -2.64 5.95 15.99
CA ASP A 131 -2.85 4.54 16.30
C ASP A 131 -1.62 3.88 16.94
N HIS A 132 -0.41 4.39 16.67
CA HIS A 132 0.81 3.95 17.35
C HIS A 132 0.83 4.39 18.82
N TYR A 133 0.47 5.66 19.09
CA TYR A 133 0.32 6.16 20.47
C TYR A 133 -0.81 5.42 21.21
N ASP A 134 -1.90 5.12 20.53
CA ASP A 134 -3.02 4.33 21.03
C ASP A 134 -2.67 2.81 21.15
N ARG A 135 -1.44 2.41 20.81
CA ARG A 135 -0.93 1.01 20.83
C ARG A 135 -1.78 0.02 20.04
N THR A 136 -2.55 0.50 19.07
CA THR A 136 -3.40 -0.35 18.21
C THR A 136 -2.54 -1.17 17.24
N TYR A 137 -1.38 -0.64 16.83
CA TYR A 137 -0.34 -1.41 16.13
C TYR A 137 1.06 -0.90 16.40
N THR A 138 2.02 -1.81 16.28
CA THR A 138 3.45 -1.49 16.26
C THR A 138 3.88 -1.01 14.87
N VAL A 139 4.83 -0.07 14.81
CA VAL A 139 5.43 0.41 13.55
C VAL A 139 5.98 -0.75 12.71
N SER A 140 6.56 -1.77 13.35
CA SER A 140 7.09 -2.96 12.67
C SER A 140 6.00 -3.78 11.96
N ALA A 141 4.83 -3.95 12.56
CA ALA A 141 3.70 -4.64 11.94
C ALA A 141 3.18 -3.91 10.69
N TYR A 142 3.08 -2.58 10.76
CA TYR A 142 2.72 -1.75 9.62
C TYR A 142 3.75 -1.84 8.49
N CYS A 143 5.04 -1.69 8.82
CA CYS A 143 6.11 -1.79 7.83
C CYS A 143 6.15 -3.18 7.17
N SER A 144 5.96 -4.25 7.94
CA SER A 144 5.96 -5.62 7.42
C SER A 144 4.78 -5.88 6.48
N ALA A 145 3.59 -5.43 6.86
CA ALA A 145 2.40 -5.50 6.02
C ALA A 145 2.61 -4.77 4.69
N ARG A 146 3.21 -3.59 4.73
CA ARG A 146 3.46 -2.79 3.52
C ARG A 146 4.47 -3.42 2.58
N ILE A 147 5.58 -3.94 3.13
CA ILE A 147 6.57 -4.69 2.35
C ILE A 147 5.92 -5.92 1.68
N LEU A 148 5.05 -6.65 2.39
CA LEU A 148 4.36 -7.81 1.83
C LEU A 148 3.46 -7.46 0.64
N ILE A 149 2.77 -6.32 0.69
CA ILE A 149 1.91 -5.85 -0.41
C ILE A 149 2.76 -5.51 -1.64
N GLU A 150 3.86 -4.78 -1.44
CA GLU A 150 4.74 -4.33 -2.53
C GLU A 150 5.51 -5.51 -3.16
N VAL A 151 5.94 -6.47 -2.35
CA VAL A 151 6.51 -7.74 -2.82
C VAL A 151 5.48 -8.55 -3.61
N GLY A 152 4.24 -8.63 -3.11
CA GLY A 152 3.14 -9.32 -3.80
C GLY A 152 2.84 -8.73 -5.18
N PHE A 153 2.84 -7.40 -5.31
CA PHE A 153 2.71 -6.72 -6.60
C PHE A 153 3.88 -7.05 -7.54
N THR A 154 5.11 -7.02 -7.01
CA THR A 154 6.33 -7.36 -7.76
C THR A 154 6.27 -8.79 -8.30
N CYS A 155 5.71 -9.73 -7.53
CA CYS A 155 5.54 -11.13 -7.95
C CYS A 155 4.64 -11.30 -9.17
N ILE A 156 3.68 -10.39 -9.40
CA ILE A 156 2.71 -10.50 -10.50
C ILE A 156 3.26 -9.84 -11.77
N VAL A 157 3.85 -8.65 -11.65
CA VAL A 157 4.29 -7.85 -12.80
C VAL A 157 5.55 -8.41 -13.48
N VAL A 158 6.51 -8.90 -12.70
CA VAL A 158 7.81 -9.35 -13.24
C VAL A 158 7.69 -10.57 -14.17
N PRO A 159 6.89 -11.61 -13.84
CA PRO A 159 6.69 -12.76 -14.74
C PRO A 159 6.04 -12.40 -16.08
N GLU A 160 5.12 -11.43 -16.13
CA GLU A 160 4.43 -11.02 -17.36
C GLU A 160 5.39 -10.38 -18.37
N ILE A 161 6.30 -9.54 -17.87
CA ILE A 161 7.35 -8.92 -18.69
C ILE A 161 8.30 -9.99 -19.25
N ASN A 162 8.71 -10.94 -18.39
CA ASN A 162 9.65 -11.98 -18.79
C ASN A 162 9.03 -12.98 -19.78
N GLN A 163 7.75 -13.33 -19.64
CA GLN A 163 7.05 -14.23 -20.59
C GLN A 163 7.07 -13.69 -22.02
N THR A 164 6.83 -12.38 -22.17
CA THR A 164 6.75 -11.72 -23.48
C THR A 164 8.08 -11.75 -24.22
N LEU A 165 9.21 -11.68 -23.50
CA LEU A 165 10.55 -11.71 -24.08
C LEU A 165 11.06 -13.14 -24.28
N PHE A 166 10.67 -14.07 -23.41
CA PHE A 166 11.04 -15.49 -23.49
C PHE A 166 10.38 -16.18 -24.69
N TYR A 167 9.06 -15.98 -24.86
CA TYR A 167 8.31 -16.61 -25.96
C TYR A 167 8.65 -16.02 -27.33
N ASN A 168 9.09 -14.75 -27.40
CA ASN A 168 9.38 -14.10 -28.68
C ASN A 168 10.76 -14.42 -29.27
N LYS A 169 11.61 -15.23 -28.60
CA LYS A 169 13.04 -15.24 -28.98
C LYS A 169 13.85 -16.53 -28.94
N GLY A 170 13.46 -17.59 -28.24
CA GLY A 170 14.39 -18.73 -28.12
C GLY A 170 15.78 -18.34 -27.60
N LEU A 171 15.86 -17.28 -26.77
CA LEU A 171 17.10 -16.83 -26.11
C LEU A 171 17.60 -17.90 -25.13
N TYR A 172 16.64 -18.60 -24.53
CA TYR A 172 16.81 -19.65 -23.53
C TYR A 172 15.63 -20.60 -23.70
N PRO A 173 15.79 -21.79 -24.29
CA PRO A 173 14.67 -22.69 -24.55
C PRO A 173 14.27 -23.47 -23.29
N GLU A 174 15.10 -23.51 -22.24
CA GLU A 174 14.80 -24.31 -21.06
C GLU A 174 13.96 -23.54 -20.02
N PRO A 175 12.90 -24.15 -19.48
CA PRO A 175 12.10 -23.55 -18.41
C PRO A 175 12.93 -23.13 -17.18
N LYS A 176 14.04 -23.81 -16.92
CA LYS A 176 14.94 -23.49 -15.79
C LYS A 176 15.54 -22.10 -15.90
N GLU A 177 15.89 -21.69 -17.12
CA GLU A 177 16.50 -20.39 -17.41
C GLU A 177 15.47 -19.27 -17.21
N PHE A 178 14.21 -19.51 -17.60
CA PHE A 178 13.08 -18.61 -17.32
C PHE A 178 12.93 -18.33 -15.82
N PHE A 179 12.87 -19.38 -15.00
CA PHE A 179 12.69 -19.22 -13.55
C PHE A 179 13.90 -18.55 -12.91
N THR A 180 15.11 -18.83 -13.38
CA THR A 180 16.34 -18.21 -12.85
C THR A 180 16.35 -16.71 -13.14
N VAL A 181 16.03 -16.29 -14.36
CA VAL A 181 15.96 -14.87 -14.74
C VAL A 181 14.82 -14.15 -14.03
N THR A 182 13.65 -14.78 -13.93
CA THR A 182 12.51 -14.23 -13.19
C THR A 182 12.87 -14.01 -11.72
N ALA A 183 13.52 -14.98 -11.07
CA ALA A 183 13.96 -14.87 -9.68
C ALA A 183 15.01 -13.77 -9.51
N ALA A 184 15.96 -13.63 -10.45
CA ALA A 184 16.96 -12.56 -10.40
C ALA A 184 16.32 -11.16 -10.50
N ILE A 185 15.39 -10.96 -11.44
CA ILE A 185 14.68 -9.68 -11.59
C ILE A 185 13.77 -9.41 -10.39
N MET A 186 13.13 -10.45 -9.85
CA MET A 186 12.33 -10.36 -8.63
C MET A 186 13.16 -9.83 -7.45
N LEU A 187 14.36 -10.37 -7.23
CA LEU A 187 15.27 -9.90 -6.17
C LEU A 187 15.70 -8.44 -6.39
N LEU A 188 16.01 -8.06 -7.63
CA LEU A 188 16.32 -6.68 -7.98
C LEU A 188 15.12 -5.74 -7.76
N GLY A 189 13.91 -6.22 -8.05
CA GLY A 189 12.66 -5.53 -7.75
C GLY A 189 12.50 -5.26 -6.25
N CYS A 190 12.75 -6.26 -5.39
CA CYS A 190 12.72 -6.08 -3.94
C CYS A 190 13.71 -5.02 -3.45
N LEU A 191 14.93 -4.99 -3.99
CA LEU A 191 15.92 -3.95 -3.67
C LEU A 191 15.47 -2.55 -4.13
N ALA A 192 14.83 -2.46 -5.29
CA ALA A 192 14.28 -1.20 -5.80
C ALA A 192 13.14 -0.67 -4.91
N VAL A 193 12.30 -1.55 -4.36
CA VAL A 193 11.27 -1.18 -3.36
C VAL A 193 11.92 -0.51 -2.14
N GLU A 194 12.90 -1.19 -1.53
CA GLU A 194 13.58 -0.70 -0.32
C GLU A 194 14.22 0.67 -0.56
N ASN A 195 14.92 0.83 -1.68
CA ASN A 195 15.55 2.10 -2.05
C ASN A 195 14.52 3.22 -2.26
N GLY A 196 13.38 2.93 -2.88
CA GLY A 196 12.27 3.88 -3.02
C GLY A 196 11.74 4.35 -1.67
N THR A 197 11.49 3.42 -0.75
CA THR A 197 11.00 3.73 0.61
C THR A 197 12.02 4.52 1.43
N ILE A 198 13.31 4.18 1.36
CA ILE A 198 14.37 4.89 2.10
C ILE A 198 14.52 6.31 1.58
N THR A 199 14.55 6.48 0.26
CA THR A 199 14.64 7.80 -0.38
C THR A 199 13.49 8.69 0.10
N TYR A 200 12.26 8.17 0.10
CA TYR A 200 11.10 8.90 0.59
C TYR A 200 11.29 9.41 2.03
N LYS A 201 11.80 8.57 2.96
CA LYS A 201 12.06 8.96 4.37
C LYS A 201 13.14 10.02 4.57
N ILE A 202 14.06 10.19 3.62
CA ILE A 202 15.16 11.16 3.73
C ILE A 202 14.68 12.55 3.29
N TYR A 203 13.79 12.62 2.31
CA TYR A 203 13.35 13.87 1.71
C TYR A 203 12.03 14.42 2.30
N TYR A 204 11.25 13.58 2.99
CA TYR A 204 9.96 13.92 3.60
C TYR A 204 9.87 13.35 5.03
#